data_AF-A0A7C1Q8M5-F1
#
_entry.id   AF-A0A7C1Q8M5-F1
#
_cell.length_a   1.000
_cell.length_b   1.000
_cell.length_c   1.000
_cell.angle_alpha   90.00
_cell.angle_beta   90.00
_cell.angle_gamma   90.00
#
_symmetry.space_group_name_H-M   'P 1'
#
loop_
_entity.id
_entity.type
_entity.pdbx_description
1 polymer ?
#
loop_
_entity_poly.entity_id
_entity_poly.type
_entity_poly.pdbx_seq_one_letter_code
_entity_poly.pdbx_strand_id
1 'polypeptide(L)'
;AKAKIVLMSTIQGISLTLTSIILSLITGSVLVLFLFLLTLPIAWIFLILMFEMKIRLFGQMKNKYILEELHKENKILKWLIIILSDIGLYLVILVTGSTLFFSFGIYTTILVLLTIGIIGLASLIFVFTRMFPKVEKLAGYVTGGFLREHVNTSTGVLMILYFIFLFLIGEIQSLLFPFTQNLPLLGILIVNFIISIGVLSLIWFIIVPLGLKLPKKEDFKDFSHTINLSNITPLWRNLLIGVGTLFLFSLSTVILGTLLGTWAFDPGILTRPPTSFINLGWFFFIFMLIPGIWEEVAFRGVIANLQLKKYTKTTVIILNGVLFGLFHFVNLFGGQYYSTSMQVIYASCLGIAFAYMYVKTESLLPSMIAHYLLNSVGQIFSSATFTNNVNSTIYSIVGVGIIPMVLIIIFVKLLVPNRYLEIPQG
;
A
#
# COMPACT_ATOMS: atom_id res chain seq x y z
N ALA A 1 29.58 -9.92 -1.69
CA ALA A 1 29.52 -8.45 -1.53
C ALA A 1 28.08 -7.98 -1.28
N LYS A 2 27.14 -8.27 -2.19
CA LYS A 2 25.70 -7.94 -2.04
C LYS A 2 25.10 -8.35 -0.69
N ALA A 3 25.27 -9.61 -0.27
CA ALA A 3 24.74 -10.09 1.02
C ALA A 3 25.27 -9.31 2.24
N LYS A 4 26.53 -8.86 2.19
CA LYS A 4 27.16 -8.10 3.27
C LYS A 4 26.60 -6.68 3.35
N ILE A 5 26.41 -6.00 2.22
CA ILE A 5 25.72 -4.70 2.17
C ILE A 5 24.30 -4.85 2.69
N VAL A 6 23.54 -5.84 2.20
CA VAL A 6 22.16 -6.07 2.66
C VAL A 6 22.11 -6.26 4.17
N LEU A 7 22.97 -7.09 4.75
CA LEU A 7 23.04 -7.30 6.19
C LEU A 7 23.37 -5.99 6.94
N MET A 8 24.38 -5.25 6.50
CA MET A 8 24.83 -4.03 7.16
C MET A 8 23.79 -2.91 7.07
N SER A 9 23.19 -2.70 5.90
CA SER A 9 22.07 -1.76 5.72
C SER A 9 20.84 -2.15 6.54
N THR A 10 20.58 -3.46 6.70
CA THR A 10 19.47 -3.95 7.55
C THR A 10 19.72 -3.63 9.02
N ILE A 11 20.92 -3.92 9.53
CA ILE A 11 21.29 -3.61 10.92
C ILE A 11 21.19 -2.11 11.19
N GLN A 12 21.74 -1.28 10.30
CA GLN A 12 21.67 0.17 10.44
C GLN A 12 20.23 0.69 10.32
N GLY A 13 19.42 0.10 9.43
CA GLY A 13 18.01 0.42 9.28
C GLY A 13 17.20 0.10 10.53
N ILE A 14 17.43 -1.06 11.14
CA ILE A 14 16.79 -1.45 12.41
C ILE A 14 17.21 -0.48 13.53
N SER A 15 18.51 -0.16 13.63
CA SER A 15 19.02 0.75 14.65
C SER A 15 18.44 2.16 14.54
N LEU A 16 18.37 2.71 13.32
CA LEU A 16 17.75 4.02 13.09
C LEU A 16 16.26 3.95 13.41
N THR A 17 15.55 2.93 12.93
CA THR A 17 14.11 2.77 13.17
C THR A 17 13.80 2.69 14.67
N LEU A 18 14.58 1.92 15.44
CA LEU A 18 14.41 1.82 16.88
C LEU A 18 14.63 3.17 17.57
N THR A 19 15.66 3.91 17.15
CA THR A 19 15.94 5.25 17.67
C THR A 19 14.79 6.22 17.38
N SER A 20 14.26 6.18 16.15
CA SER A 20 13.11 6.99 15.74
C SER A 20 11.85 6.66 16.54
N ILE A 21 11.60 5.38 16.84
CA ILE A 21 10.48 4.94 17.69
C ILE A 21 10.64 5.51 19.11
N ILE A 22 11.81 5.35 19.71
CA ILE A 22 12.09 5.84 21.07
C ILE A 22 11.89 7.36 21.13
N LEU A 23 12.45 8.09 20.17
CA LEU A 23 12.30 9.55 20.11
C LEU A 23 10.84 9.96 19.96
N SER A 24 10.09 9.27 19.10
CA SER A 24 8.67 9.53 18.90
C SER A 24 7.84 9.33 20.16
N LEU A 25 8.14 8.29 20.95
CA LEU A 25 7.51 8.03 22.25
C LEU A 25 7.86 9.13 23.27
N ILE A 26 9.12 9.55 23.32
CA ILE A 26 9.58 10.62 24.24
C ILE A 26 8.91 11.95 23.89
N THR A 27 8.82 12.29 22.61
CA THR A 27 8.24 13.57 22.15
C THR A 27 6.72 13.55 22.07
N GLY A 28 6.08 12.38 22.25
CA GLY A 28 4.63 12.21 22.06
C GLY A 28 4.17 12.53 20.63
N SER A 29 5.06 12.44 19.64
CA SER A 29 4.80 12.91 18.27
C SER A 29 5.24 11.87 17.26
N VAL A 30 4.26 11.31 16.55
CA VAL A 30 4.48 10.36 15.46
C VAL A 30 5.25 11.01 14.30
N LEU A 31 5.13 12.32 14.13
CA LEU A 31 5.90 13.06 13.12
C LEU A 31 7.41 12.82 13.28
N VAL A 32 7.94 12.78 14.51
CA VAL A 32 9.36 12.55 14.77
C VAL A 32 9.83 11.20 14.23
N LEU A 33 8.99 10.16 14.32
CA LEU A 33 9.29 8.84 13.74
C LEU A 33 9.53 8.97 12.23
N PHE A 34 8.60 9.61 11.52
CA PHE A 34 8.67 9.75 10.07
C PHE A 34 9.80 10.66 9.63
N LEU A 35 10.01 11.79 10.30
CA LEU A 35 11.10 12.73 9.98
C LEU A 35 12.46 12.03 10.06
N PHE A 36 12.70 11.20 11.07
CA PHE A 36 13.95 10.44 11.17
C PHE A 36 14.04 9.29 10.14
N LEU A 37 12.94 8.57 9.87
CA LEU A 37 12.94 7.51 8.86
C LEU A 37 13.23 8.05 7.45
N LEU A 38 12.80 9.28 7.14
CA LEU A 38 13.11 9.94 5.87
C LEU A 38 14.61 10.26 5.70
N THR A 39 15.40 10.25 6.78
CA THR A 39 16.86 10.40 6.71
C THR A 39 17.62 9.09 6.49
N LEU A 40 16.93 7.94 6.46
CA LEU A 40 17.56 6.64 6.28
C LEU A 40 18.42 6.52 5.00
N PRO A 41 18.02 7.07 3.83
CA PRO A 41 18.88 7.05 2.65
C PRO A 41 20.23 7.71 2.88
N ILE A 42 20.27 8.80 3.67
CA ILE A 42 21.52 9.47 4.06
C ILE A 42 22.38 8.54 4.92
N ALA A 43 21.78 7.88 5.91
CA ALA A 43 22.52 6.94 6.77
C ALA A 43 23.18 5.82 5.94
N TRP A 44 22.49 5.31 4.92
CA TRP A 44 23.02 4.30 4.02
C TRP A 44 24.10 4.80 3.04
N ILE A 45 24.12 6.10 2.70
CA ILE A 45 25.22 6.67 1.90
C ILE A 45 26.56 6.46 2.62
N PHE A 46 26.67 6.81 3.90
CA PHE A 46 27.90 6.64 4.68
C PHE A 46 28.37 5.17 4.66
N LEU A 47 27.43 4.26 4.91
CA LEU A 47 27.74 2.83 4.94
C LEU A 47 28.28 2.31 3.60
N ILE A 48 27.60 2.66 2.50
CA ILE A 48 27.97 2.17 1.17
C ILE A 48 29.24 2.85 0.67
N LEU A 49 29.42 4.15 0.92
CA LEU A 49 30.62 4.90 0.56
C LEU A 49 31.87 4.28 1.21
N MET A 50 31.83 4.06 2.52
CA MET A 50 32.90 3.38 3.25
C MET A 50 33.19 1.98 2.67
N PHE A 51 32.14 1.23 2.32
CA PHE A 51 32.27 -0.11 1.75
C PHE A 51 32.91 -0.10 0.36
N GLU A 52 32.48 0.80 -0.52
CA GLU A 52 33.05 0.99 -1.87
C GLU A 52 34.50 1.44 -1.82
N MET A 53 34.83 2.43 -0.99
CA MET A 53 36.22 2.89 -0.83
C MET A 53 37.11 1.78 -0.27
N LYS A 54 36.61 0.97 0.68
CA LYS A 54 37.35 -0.19 1.18
C LYS A 54 37.67 -1.16 0.04
N ILE A 55 36.68 -1.52 -0.77
CA ILE A 55 36.90 -2.41 -1.92
C ILE A 55 37.88 -1.78 -2.91
N ARG A 56 37.75 -0.48 -3.19
CA ARG A 56 38.59 0.22 -4.16
C ARG A 56 40.06 0.32 -3.72
N LEU A 57 40.32 0.58 -2.44
CA LEU A 57 41.67 0.78 -1.91
C LEU A 57 42.40 -0.52 -1.55
N PHE A 58 41.67 -1.56 -1.16
CA PHE A 58 42.26 -2.81 -0.69
C PHE A 58 42.05 -4.01 -1.64
N GLY A 59 41.02 -3.98 -2.48
CA GLY A 59 40.55 -5.14 -3.24
C GLY A 59 40.69 -5.00 -4.76
N GLN A 60 41.42 -4.01 -5.27
CA GLN A 60 41.55 -3.77 -6.71
C GLN A 60 42.49 -4.78 -7.39
N MET A 61 42.01 -5.47 -8.42
CA MET A 61 42.81 -6.24 -9.38
C MET A 61 42.74 -5.60 -10.77
N LYS A 62 43.64 -6.00 -11.68
CA LYS A 62 43.80 -5.43 -13.03
C LYS A 62 42.47 -5.23 -13.78
N ASN A 63 41.55 -6.19 -13.71
CA ASN A 63 40.26 -6.17 -14.41
C ASN A 63 39.03 -6.45 -13.51
N LYS A 64 39.18 -6.48 -12.17
CA LYS A 64 38.07 -6.80 -11.25
C LYS A 64 38.34 -6.30 -9.84
N TYR A 65 37.29 -6.12 -9.04
CA TYR A 65 37.41 -5.87 -7.60
C TYR A 65 37.04 -7.13 -6.80
N ILE A 66 37.74 -7.37 -5.70
CA ILE A 66 37.45 -8.44 -4.74
C ILE A 66 37.25 -7.88 -3.33
N LEU A 67 36.66 -8.69 -2.45
CA LEU A 67 36.34 -8.27 -1.07
C LEU A 67 37.52 -8.38 -0.10
N GLU A 68 38.50 -9.21 -0.43
CA GLU A 68 39.66 -9.48 0.41
C GLU A 68 40.68 -8.34 0.30
N GLU A 69 41.42 -8.11 1.40
CA GLU A 69 42.49 -7.11 1.43
C GLU A 69 43.74 -7.67 0.73
N LEU A 70 43.86 -7.43 -0.58
CA LEU A 70 45.04 -7.78 -1.39
C LEU A 70 46.20 -6.82 -1.13
N HIS A 71 45.89 -5.53 -1.12
CA HIS A 71 46.84 -4.43 -1.10
C HIS A 71 46.95 -3.86 0.32
N LYS A 72 47.72 -4.54 1.17
CA LYS A 72 47.83 -4.22 2.62
C LYS A 72 48.85 -3.12 2.93
N GLU A 73 49.65 -2.71 1.97
CA GLU A 73 50.58 -1.58 2.10
C GLU A 73 49.83 -0.26 2.38
N ASN A 74 50.45 0.62 3.16
CA ASN A 74 49.89 1.92 3.56
C ASN A 74 48.48 1.83 4.18
N LYS A 75 48.20 0.74 4.90
CA LYS A 75 46.87 0.45 5.48
C LYS A 75 46.32 1.61 6.32
N ILE A 76 47.16 2.24 7.16
CA ILE A 76 46.77 3.38 8.00
C ILE A 76 46.32 4.55 7.14
N LEU A 77 47.09 4.91 6.11
CA LEU A 77 46.76 6.01 5.20
C LEU A 77 45.45 5.74 4.44
N LYS A 78 45.25 4.51 3.96
CA LYS A 78 44.01 4.11 3.27
C LYS A 78 42.79 4.22 4.19
N TRP A 79 42.90 3.81 5.47
CA TRP A 79 41.83 4.00 6.45
C TRP A 79 41.60 5.47 6.82
N LEU A 80 42.66 6.27 6.95
CA LEU A 80 42.54 7.72 7.16
C LEU A 80 41.77 8.38 6.02
N ILE A 81 42.05 8.03 4.77
CA ILE A 81 41.32 8.55 3.60
C ILE A 81 39.83 8.19 3.69
N ILE A 82 39.51 6.94 4.04
CA ILE A 82 38.12 6.48 4.20
C ILE A 82 37.40 7.31 5.28
N ILE A 83 37.99 7.42 6.46
CA ILE A 83 37.40 8.12 7.60
C ILE A 83 37.25 9.62 7.32
N LEU A 84 38.27 10.27 6.76
CA LEU A 84 38.21 11.68 6.41
C LEU A 84 37.15 11.98 5.33
N SER A 85 36.94 11.06 4.39
CA SER A 85 35.89 11.20 3.38
C SER A 85 34.49 11.11 3.99
N ASP A 86 34.26 10.17 4.93
CA ASP A 86 32.99 10.07 5.66
C ASP A 86 32.75 11.29 6.56
N ILE A 87 33.78 11.77 7.27
CA ILE A 87 33.68 13.00 8.08
C ILE A 87 33.39 14.21 7.19
N GLY A 88 34.06 14.34 6.04
CA GLY A 88 33.81 15.41 5.08
C GLY A 88 32.37 15.41 4.58
N LEU A 89 31.86 14.23 4.21
CA LEU A 89 30.46 14.07 3.82
C LEU A 89 29.51 14.43 4.96
N TYR A 90 29.81 14.00 6.19
CA TYR A 90 29.01 14.33 7.37
C TYR A 90 28.93 15.83 7.59
N LEU A 91 30.06 16.54 7.50
CA LEU A 91 30.09 17.99 7.65
C LEU A 91 29.27 18.70 6.56
N VAL A 92 29.37 18.26 5.30
CA VAL A 92 28.56 18.80 4.20
C VAL A 92 27.07 18.63 4.48
N ILE A 93 26.65 17.43 4.88
CA ILE A 93 25.23 17.14 5.20
C ILE A 93 24.77 17.94 6.42
N LEU A 94 25.60 18.05 7.46
CA LEU A 94 25.29 18.79 8.68
C LEU A 94 25.13 20.29 8.40
N VAL A 95 26.08 20.89 7.68
CA VAL A 95 26.03 22.32 7.33
C VAL A 95 24.84 22.60 6.42
N THR A 96 24.63 21.77 5.40
CA THR A 96 23.48 21.90 4.48
C THR A 96 22.16 21.77 5.23
N GLY A 97 22.02 20.73 6.06
CA GLY A 97 20.82 20.49 6.86
C GLY A 97 20.55 21.62 7.85
N SER A 98 21.58 22.11 8.56
CA SER A 98 21.44 23.22 9.51
C SER A 98 21.04 24.51 8.80
N THR A 99 21.67 24.82 7.67
CA THR A 99 21.36 26.03 6.89
C THR A 99 19.92 26.00 6.37
N LEU A 100 19.49 24.86 5.82
CA LEU A 100 18.12 24.67 5.36
C LEU A 100 17.12 24.78 6.51
N PHE A 101 17.46 24.23 7.69
CA PHE A 101 16.57 24.24 8.85
C PHE A 101 16.33 25.65 9.36
N PHE A 102 17.38 26.43 9.53
CA PHE A 102 17.26 27.82 10.00
C PHE A 102 16.64 28.75 8.95
N SER A 103 16.79 28.45 7.65
CA SER A 103 16.28 29.31 6.58
C SER A 103 14.84 29.00 6.17
N PHE A 104 14.47 27.72 6.17
CA PHE A 104 13.22 27.24 5.55
C PHE A 104 12.41 26.27 6.43
N GLY A 105 12.88 26.00 7.66
CA GLY A 105 12.22 25.10 8.61
C GLY A 105 12.45 23.62 8.34
N ILE A 106 11.91 22.80 9.24
CA ILE A 106 12.17 21.35 9.30
C ILE A 106 11.64 20.58 8.08
N TYR A 107 10.45 20.94 7.59
CA TYR A 107 9.80 20.23 6.48
C TYR A 107 10.59 20.37 5.18
N THR A 108 10.97 21.60 4.82
CA THR A 108 11.80 21.89 3.64
C THR A 108 13.14 21.20 3.74
N THR A 109 13.77 21.26 4.92
CA THR A 109 15.06 20.62 5.18
C THR A 109 15.02 19.13 4.91
N ILE A 110 14.02 18.44 5.44
CA ILE A 110 13.89 16.99 5.30
C ILE A 110 13.59 16.59 3.86
N LEU A 111 12.77 17.35 3.13
CA LEU A 111 12.48 17.06 1.73
C LEU A 111 13.74 17.17 0.86
N VAL A 112 14.55 18.22 1.07
CA VAL A 112 15.82 18.42 0.34
C VAL A 112 16.84 17.35 0.73
N LEU A 113 16.99 17.07 2.02
CA LEU A 113 17.90 16.02 2.51
C LEU A 113 17.49 14.62 2.03
N LEU A 114 16.21 14.29 2.00
CA LEU A 114 15.69 13.06 1.42
C LEU A 114 16.07 12.95 -0.06
N THR A 115 15.89 14.03 -0.82
CA THR A 115 16.22 14.07 -2.25
C THR A 115 17.72 13.87 -2.49
N ILE A 116 18.57 14.59 -1.75
CA ILE A 116 20.02 14.40 -1.76
C ILE A 116 20.38 12.96 -1.38
N GLY A 117 19.73 12.42 -0.35
CA GLY A 117 19.90 11.06 0.13
C GLY A 117 19.57 10.00 -0.92
N ILE A 118 18.44 10.12 -1.61
CA ILE A 118 18.03 9.20 -2.68
C ILE A 118 19.00 9.26 -3.86
N ILE A 119 19.37 10.47 -4.30
CA ILE A 119 20.28 10.66 -5.43
C ILE A 119 21.67 10.08 -5.09
N GLY A 120 22.23 10.45 -3.94
CA GLY A 120 23.54 9.97 -3.49
C GLY A 120 23.57 8.46 -3.32
N LEU A 121 22.52 7.88 -2.72
CA LEU A 121 22.40 6.43 -2.56
C LEU A 121 22.30 5.71 -3.91
N ALA A 122 21.50 6.24 -4.84
CA ALA A 122 21.37 5.68 -6.19
C ALA A 122 22.70 5.73 -6.95
N SER A 123 23.44 6.85 -6.85
CA SER A 123 24.78 6.99 -7.44
C SER A 123 25.77 5.97 -6.89
N LEU A 124 25.80 5.77 -5.56
CA LEU A 124 26.64 4.75 -4.93
C LEU A 124 26.25 3.34 -5.38
N ILE A 125 24.96 2.97 -5.27
CA ILE A 125 24.49 1.65 -5.76
C ILE A 125 24.88 1.43 -7.23
N PHE A 126 24.79 2.45 -8.07
CA PHE A 126 25.24 2.39 -9.46
C PHE A 126 26.74 2.11 -9.58
N VAL A 127 27.60 2.85 -8.85
CA VAL A 127 29.05 2.60 -8.82
C VAL A 127 29.33 1.19 -8.32
N PHE A 128 28.78 0.81 -7.17
CA PHE A 128 28.92 -0.52 -6.57
C PHE A 128 28.59 -1.66 -7.55
N THR A 129 27.48 -1.55 -8.28
CA THR A 129 27.06 -2.59 -9.24
C THR A 129 28.01 -2.74 -10.43
N ARG A 130 28.78 -1.70 -10.77
CA ARG A 130 29.81 -1.73 -11.82
C ARG A 130 31.20 -2.14 -11.32
N MET A 131 31.44 -2.16 -10.01
CA MET A 131 32.72 -2.62 -9.44
C MET A 131 32.94 -4.13 -9.62
N PHE A 132 31.87 -4.93 -9.70
CA PHE A 132 32.00 -6.37 -9.82
C PHE A 132 31.65 -6.83 -11.24
N PRO A 133 32.42 -7.76 -11.85
CA PRO A 133 32.04 -8.35 -13.12
C PRO A 133 30.66 -9.01 -12.99
N LYS A 134 29.85 -8.94 -14.06
CA LYS A 134 28.56 -9.63 -14.11
C LYS A 134 28.82 -11.12 -13.93
N VAL A 135 28.45 -11.65 -12.77
CA VAL A 135 28.53 -13.09 -12.52
C VAL A 135 27.56 -13.75 -13.50
N GLU A 136 28.08 -14.61 -14.39
CA GLU A 136 27.25 -15.55 -15.16
C GLU A 136 26.29 -16.22 -14.18
N LYS A 137 24.99 -16.27 -14.55
CA LYS A 137 23.87 -16.69 -13.71
C LYS A 137 24.28 -17.82 -12.75
N LEU A 138 24.71 -17.44 -11.54
CA LEU A 138 24.84 -18.39 -10.43
C LEU A 138 23.46 -19.04 -10.31
N ALA A 139 23.44 -20.37 -10.38
CA ALA A 139 22.26 -21.19 -10.19
C ALA A 139 21.43 -20.58 -9.05
N GLY A 140 20.18 -20.25 -9.37
CA GLY A 140 19.36 -19.33 -8.59
C GLY A 140 19.38 -19.70 -7.11
N TYR A 141 20.17 -18.97 -6.32
CA TYR A 141 20.19 -19.13 -4.88
C TYR A 141 18.76 -18.92 -4.39
N VAL A 142 18.14 -19.97 -3.85
CA VAL A 142 16.76 -20.00 -3.34
C VAL A 142 16.71 -19.21 -2.03
N THR A 143 16.89 -17.89 -2.10
CA THR A 143 16.90 -17.00 -0.91
C THR A 143 15.72 -16.06 -0.87
N GLY A 144 14.66 -16.32 -1.62
CA GLY A 144 13.50 -15.43 -1.66
C GLY A 144 12.19 -16.17 -1.66
N GLY A 145 11.97 -17.10 -0.73
CA GLY A 145 10.77 -17.94 -0.69
C GLY A 145 9.94 -17.82 0.59
N PHE A 146 10.53 -17.37 1.71
CA PHE A 146 9.90 -17.52 3.04
C PHE A 146 8.45 -17.03 3.09
N LEU A 147 8.21 -15.78 2.67
CA LEU A 147 6.87 -15.22 2.61
C LEU A 147 5.96 -15.97 1.61
N ARG A 148 6.49 -16.38 0.46
CA ARG A 148 5.69 -17.14 -0.52
C ARG A 148 5.21 -18.49 -0.01
N GLU A 149 6.02 -19.12 0.84
CA GLU A 149 5.74 -20.44 1.44
C GLU A 149 4.88 -20.32 2.71
N HIS A 150 4.95 -19.20 3.42
CA HIS A 150 4.21 -18.95 4.66
C HIS A 150 3.04 -17.99 4.43
N VAL A 151 1.97 -18.51 3.82
CA VAL A 151 0.76 -17.75 3.43
C VAL A 151 0.19 -16.87 4.55
N ASN A 152 0.11 -17.39 5.78
CA ASN A 152 -0.48 -16.65 6.92
C ASN A 152 0.43 -15.49 7.36
N THR A 153 1.72 -15.76 7.53
CA THR A 153 2.72 -14.75 7.87
C THR A 153 2.74 -13.64 6.84
N SER A 154 2.68 -14.00 5.55
CA SER A 154 2.66 -13.05 4.45
C SER A 154 1.38 -12.23 4.39
N THR A 155 0.23 -12.83 4.67
CA THR A 155 -1.01 -12.07 4.81
C THR A 155 -0.86 -11.03 5.91
N GLY A 156 -0.33 -11.40 7.09
CA GLY A 156 -0.07 -10.46 8.18
C GLY A 156 0.91 -9.34 7.79
N VAL A 157 2.02 -9.67 7.13
CA VAL A 157 3.00 -8.68 6.64
C VAL A 157 2.37 -7.72 5.63
N LEU A 158 1.58 -8.21 4.67
CA LEU A 158 0.90 -7.37 3.68
C LEU A 158 -0.12 -6.44 4.34
N MET A 159 -0.86 -6.91 5.36
CA MET A 159 -1.81 -6.09 6.10
C MET A 159 -1.11 -4.97 6.87
N ILE A 160 0.01 -5.27 7.55
CA ILE A 160 0.81 -4.28 8.27
C ILE A 160 1.43 -3.27 7.29
N LEU A 161 1.96 -3.74 6.16
CA LEU A 161 2.49 -2.84 5.13
C LEU A 161 1.41 -1.94 4.55
N TYR A 162 0.22 -2.46 4.28
CA TYR A 162 -0.88 -1.63 3.78
C TYR A 162 -1.25 -0.55 4.80
N PHE A 163 -1.38 -0.92 6.07
CA PHE A 163 -1.60 0.02 7.17
C PHE A 163 -0.51 1.11 7.23
N ILE A 164 0.77 0.74 7.22
CA ILE A 164 1.89 1.70 7.25
C ILE A 164 1.81 2.67 6.07
N PHE A 165 1.51 2.18 4.87
CA PHE A 165 1.42 3.02 3.68
C PHE A 165 0.20 3.95 3.69
N LEU A 166 -0.92 3.55 4.30
CA LEU A 166 -2.05 4.45 4.53
C LEU A 166 -1.68 5.60 5.48
N PHE A 167 -0.93 5.34 6.55
CA PHE A 167 -0.43 6.38 7.44
C PHE A 167 0.60 7.27 6.75
N LEU A 168 1.51 6.68 5.97
CA LEU A 168 2.53 7.41 5.22
C LEU A 168 1.94 8.47 4.28
N ILE A 169 0.75 8.25 3.72
CA ILE A 169 0.05 9.26 2.91
C ILE A 169 -0.18 10.55 3.71
N GLY A 170 -0.70 10.45 4.93
CA GLY A 170 -0.96 11.62 5.79
C GLY A 170 0.31 12.37 6.19
N GLU A 171 1.40 11.64 6.40
CA GLU A 171 2.70 12.21 6.74
C GLU A 171 3.34 12.93 5.55
N ILE A 172 3.25 12.36 4.34
CA ILE A 172 3.68 13.02 3.10
C ILE A 172 2.85 14.28 2.86
N GLN A 173 1.54 14.23 3.08
CA GLN A 173 0.67 15.40 2.97
C GLN A 173 1.05 16.49 3.98
N SER A 174 1.35 16.11 5.23
CA SER A 174 1.81 17.03 6.27
C SER A 174 3.16 17.66 5.92
N LEU A 175 4.09 16.88 5.36
CA LEU A 175 5.37 17.35 4.87
C LEU A 175 5.22 18.37 3.72
N LEU A 176 4.23 18.15 2.84
CA LEU A 176 3.97 19.02 1.69
C LEU A 176 3.06 20.21 2.00
N PHE A 177 2.40 20.22 3.17
CA PHE A 177 1.45 21.26 3.58
C PHE A 177 1.98 22.70 3.43
N PRO A 178 3.23 23.04 3.82
CA PRO A 178 3.74 24.39 3.65
C PRO A 178 3.76 24.88 2.19
N PHE A 179 3.84 23.95 1.24
CA PHE A 179 3.86 24.24 -0.20
C PHE A 179 2.46 24.22 -0.83
N THR A 180 1.47 23.61 -0.18
CA THR A 180 0.11 23.47 -0.71
C THR A 180 -0.91 24.41 -0.04
N GLN A 181 -0.58 24.99 1.12
CA GLN A 181 -1.49 25.84 1.92
C GLN A 181 -2.08 27.05 1.16
N ASN A 182 -1.38 27.56 0.13
CA ASN A 182 -1.85 28.69 -0.67
C ASN A 182 -2.71 28.28 -1.87
N LEU A 183 -2.91 26.98 -2.11
CA LEU A 183 -3.78 26.49 -3.16
C LEU A 183 -5.25 26.63 -2.77
N PRO A 184 -6.16 26.88 -3.72
CA PRO A 184 -7.59 26.74 -3.47
C PRO A 184 -7.91 25.29 -3.05
N LEU A 185 -9.01 25.08 -2.30
CA LEU A 185 -9.41 23.77 -1.76
C LEU A 185 -9.32 22.64 -2.80
N LEU A 186 -9.82 22.89 -4.02
CA LEU A 186 -9.76 21.90 -5.11
C LEU A 186 -8.32 21.50 -5.45
N GLY A 187 -7.38 22.45 -5.46
CA GLY A 187 -5.96 22.19 -5.67
C GLY A 187 -5.37 21.29 -4.58
N ILE A 188 -5.71 21.54 -3.32
CA ILE A 188 -5.25 20.71 -2.20
C ILE A 188 -5.83 19.29 -2.30
N LEU A 189 -7.13 19.16 -2.63
CA LEU A 189 -7.78 17.86 -2.82
C LEU A 189 -7.15 17.06 -3.98
N ILE A 190 -6.81 17.72 -5.08
CA ILE A 190 -6.11 17.08 -6.22
C ILE A 190 -4.72 16.59 -5.79
N VAL A 191 -3.95 17.42 -5.06
CA VAL A 191 -2.63 17.00 -4.56
C VAL A 191 -2.77 15.80 -3.63
N ASN A 192 -3.73 15.82 -2.70
CA ASN A 192 -4.00 14.71 -1.80
C ASN A 192 -4.35 13.43 -2.57
N PHE A 193 -5.20 13.53 -3.60
CA PHE A 193 -5.55 12.41 -4.46
C PHE A 193 -4.32 11.83 -5.19
N ILE A 194 -3.48 12.68 -5.79
CA ILE A 194 -2.28 12.25 -6.50
C ILE A 194 -1.30 11.54 -5.57
N ILE A 195 -1.07 12.09 -4.37
CA ILE A 195 -0.20 11.47 -3.36
C ILE A 195 -0.74 10.09 -2.97
N SER A 196 -2.04 9.98 -2.67
CA SER A 196 -2.65 8.71 -2.29
C SER A 196 -2.51 7.65 -3.38
N ILE A 197 -2.83 7.98 -4.64
CA ILE A 197 -2.67 7.06 -5.77
C ILE A 197 -1.20 6.67 -5.95
N GLY A 198 -0.27 7.63 -5.90
CA GLY A 198 1.15 7.38 -6.08
C GLY A 198 1.76 6.46 -5.02
N VAL A 199 1.45 6.71 -3.74
CA VAL A 199 1.94 5.91 -2.62
C VAL A 199 1.36 4.49 -2.66
N LEU A 200 0.08 4.34 -3.00
CA LEU A 200 -0.56 3.03 -3.13
C LEU A 200 -0.08 2.25 -4.36
N SER A 201 0.21 2.95 -5.47
CA SER A 201 0.87 2.36 -6.63
C SER A 201 2.26 1.85 -6.27
N LEU A 202 3.03 2.62 -5.50
CA LEU A 202 4.37 2.24 -5.08
C LEU A 202 4.37 0.93 -4.28
N ILE A 203 3.47 0.78 -3.30
CA ILE A 203 3.38 -0.48 -2.54
C ILE A 203 2.93 -1.63 -3.43
N TRP A 204 1.79 -1.51 -4.13
CA TRP A 204 1.14 -2.65 -4.75
C TRP A 204 1.73 -3.05 -6.11
N PHE A 205 2.36 -2.13 -6.84
CA PHE A 205 2.94 -2.40 -8.16
C PHE A 205 4.46 -2.42 -8.19
N ILE A 206 5.14 -1.97 -7.13
CA ILE A 206 6.60 -1.98 -7.07
C ILE A 206 7.09 -2.81 -5.86
N ILE A 207 6.76 -2.43 -4.63
CA ILE A 207 7.34 -3.04 -3.43
C ILE A 207 6.87 -4.49 -3.26
N VAL A 208 5.57 -4.76 -3.39
CA VAL A 208 5.01 -6.11 -3.23
C VAL A 208 5.49 -7.07 -4.34
N PRO A 209 5.36 -6.75 -5.65
CA PRO A 209 5.78 -7.66 -6.70
C PRO A 209 7.31 -7.73 -6.89
N LEU A 210 8.04 -6.62 -6.83
CA LEU A 210 9.48 -6.62 -7.12
C LEU A 210 10.33 -6.80 -5.85
N GLY A 211 9.91 -6.18 -4.74
CA GLY A 211 10.59 -6.28 -3.44
C GLY A 211 10.31 -7.61 -2.75
N LEU A 212 9.04 -7.92 -2.49
CA LEU A 212 8.62 -9.13 -1.77
C LEU A 212 8.45 -10.36 -2.67
N LYS A 213 8.30 -10.16 -3.99
CA LYS A 213 8.05 -11.23 -4.98
C LYS A 213 6.75 -11.99 -4.67
N LEU A 214 5.71 -11.25 -4.32
CA LEU A 214 4.38 -11.77 -4.03
C LEU A 214 3.37 -11.37 -5.13
N PRO A 215 2.36 -12.22 -5.39
CA PRO A 215 2.18 -13.54 -4.81
C PRO A 215 3.14 -14.57 -5.42
N LYS A 216 3.70 -14.31 -6.60
CA LYS A 216 4.69 -15.16 -7.29
C LYS A 216 5.90 -14.32 -7.69
N LYS A 217 7.00 -14.99 -8.05
CA LYS A 217 8.21 -14.31 -8.55
C LYS A 217 8.05 -14.11 -10.05
N GLU A 218 7.59 -12.94 -10.42
CA GLU A 218 7.20 -12.56 -11.77
C GLU A 218 7.67 -11.14 -12.07
N ASP A 219 7.80 -10.79 -13.35
CA ASP A 219 7.94 -9.39 -13.74
C ASP A 219 6.57 -8.67 -13.67
N PHE A 220 6.52 -7.38 -13.96
CA PHE A 220 5.28 -6.61 -13.81
C PHE A 220 4.16 -7.09 -14.76
N LYS A 221 4.50 -7.51 -15.98
CA LYS A 221 3.51 -7.95 -16.96
C LYS A 221 2.86 -9.26 -16.50
N ASP A 222 3.69 -10.20 -16.06
CA ASP A 222 3.23 -11.48 -15.52
C ASP A 222 2.46 -11.27 -14.21
N PHE A 223 2.89 -10.34 -13.36
CA PHE A 223 2.19 -9.98 -12.13
C PHE A 223 0.75 -9.50 -12.39
N SER A 224 0.55 -8.61 -13.37
CA SER A 224 -0.78 -8.12 -13.75
C SER A 224 -1.71 -9.27 -14.18
N HIS A 225 -1.17 -10.30 -14.83
CA HIS A 225 -1.95 -11.49 -15.19
C HIS A 225 -2.23 -12.36 -13.96
N THR A 226 -1.26 -12.55 -13.08
CA THR A 226 -1.41 -13.35 -11.85
C THR A 226 -2.45 -12.77 -10.90
N ILE A 227 -2.53 -11.44 -10.77
CA ILE A 227 -3.58 -10.80 -9.96
C ILE A 227 -4.92 -10.67 -10.72
N ASN A 228 -5.03 -11.23 -11.93
CA ASN A 228 -6.20 -11.13 -12.80
C ASN A 228 -6.63 -9.68 -13.11
N LEU A 229 -5.67 -8.75 -13.17
CA LEU A 229 -5.91 -7.36 -13.57
C LEU A 229 -6.06 -7.23 -15.09
N SER A 230 -5.27 -7.99 -15.85
CA SER A 230 -5.36 -8.01 -17.33
C SER A 230 -6.52 -8.86 -17.86
N ASN A 231 -7.11 -9.70 -17.02
CA ASN A 231 -8.13 -10.68 -17.43
C ASN A 231 -9.49 -10.01 -17.44
N ILE A 232 -9.84 -9.36 -18.55
CA ILE A 232 -11.07 -8.56 -18.67
C ILE A 232 -12.16 -9.22 -19.52
N THR A 233 -11.91 -10.36 -20.14
CA THR A 233 -12.84 -11.00 -21.08
C THR A 233 -13.78 -12.01 -20.39
N PRO A 234 -15.07 -12.05 -20.78
CA PRO A 234 -15.77 -11.13 -21.66
C PRO A 234 -16.11 -9.81 -20.94
N LEU A 235 -15.75 -8.68 -21.56
CA LEU A 235 -15.86 -7.35 -20.95
C LEU A 235 -17.30 -7.00 -20.55
N TRP A 236 -18.27 -7.24 -21.43
CA TRP A 236 -19.67 -6.90 -21.17
C TRP A 236 -20.21 -7.57 -19.90
N ARG A 237 -19.79 -8.82 -19.61
CA ARG A 237 -20.22 -9.55 -18.42
C ARG A 237 -19.61 -8.97 -17.16
N ASN A 238 -18.33 -8.60 -17.20
CA ASN A 238 -17.65 -7.96 -16.09
C ASN A 238 -18.26 -6.57 -15.80
N LEU A 239 -18.59 -5.79 -16.83
CA LEU A 239 -19.32 -4.53 -16.70
C LEU A 239 -20.71 -4.75 -16.10
N LEU A 240 -21.46 -5.75 -16.61
CA LEU A 240 -22.80 -6.07 -16.11
C LEU A 240 -22.77 -6.51 -14.64
N ILE A 241 -21.82 -7.34 -14.25
CA ILE A 241 -21.68 -7.77 -12.85
C ILE A 241 -21.33 -6.58 -11.95
N GLY A 242 -20.35 -5.76 -12.35
CA GLY A 242 -19.92 -4.60 -11.58
C GLY A 242 -21.04 -3.56 -11.40
N VAL A 243 -21.69 -3.15 -12.49
CA VAL A 243 -22.78 -2.15 -12.45
C VAL A 243 -24.06 -2.74 -11.84
N GLY A 244 -24.40 -3.99 -12.15
CA GLY A 244 -25.57 -4.67 -11.59
C GLY A 244 -25.49 -4.83 -10.07
N THR A 245 -24.28 -4.93 -9.52
CA THR A 245 -24.06 -4.96 -8.06
C THR A 245 -24.55 -3.66 -7.39
N LEU A 246 -24.35 -2.50 -8.01
CA LEU A 246 -24.89 -1.23 -7.50
C LEU A 246 -26.42 -1.31 -7.41
N PHE A 247 -27.09 -1.79 -8.46
CA PHE A 247 -28.56 -1.89 -8.45
C PHE A 247 -29.08 -2.80 -7.32
N LEU A 248 -28.48 -3.96 -7.11
CA LEU A 248 -28.87 -4.89 -6.05
C LEU A 248 -28.64 -4.29 -4.65
N PHE A 249 -27.51 -3.60 -4.47
CA PHE A 249 -27.20 -2.88 -3.24
C PHE A 249 -28.20 -1.74 -2.98
N SER A 250 -28.48 -0.92 -3.99
CA SER A 250 -29.44 0.18 -3.92
C SER A 250 -30.85 -0.31 -3.60
N LEU A 251 -31.30 -1.41 -4.23
CA LEU A 251 -32.61 -1.99 -3.95
C LEU A 251 -32.76 -2.36 -2.46
N SER A 252 -31.77 -3.05 -1.91
CA SER A 252 -31.75 -3.43 -0.50
C SER A 252 -31.74 -2.22 0.43
N THR A 253 -30.82 -1.27 0.19
CA THR A 253 -30.64 -0.10 1.06
C THR A 253 -31.81 0.88 1.02
N VAL A 254 -32.47 1.05 -0.12
CA VAL A 254 -33.69 1.89 -0.22
C VAL A 254 -34.87 1.22 0.48
N ILE A 255 -35.09 -0.08 0.27
CA ILE A 255 -36.21 -0.79 0.91
C ILE A 255 -36.04 -0.80 2.43
N LEU A 256 -34.87 -1.21 2.95
CA LEU A 256 -34.68 -1.25 4.40
C LEU A 256 -34.56 0.16 5.00
N GLY A 257 -34.04 1.13 4.25
CA GLY A 257 -33.99 2.53 4.67
C GLY A 257 -35.38 3.13 4.87
N THR A 258 -36.33 2.83 3.97
CA THR A 258 -37.72 3.29 4.07
C THR A 258 -38.52 2.53 5.14
N LEU A 259 -38.25 1.25 5.35
CA LEU A 259 -38.95 0.44 6.35
C LEU A 259 -38.50 0.72 7.79
N LEU A 260 -37.19 0.95 8.00
CA LEU A 260 -36.60 1.05 9.34
C LEU A 260 -36.30 2.49 9.77
N GLY A 261 -36.31 3.45 8.84
CA GLY A 261 -35.95 4.84 9.10
C GLY A 261 -36.62 5.83 8.16
N THR A 262 -36.02 7.01 8.04
CA THR A 262 -36.42 8.04 7.09
C THR A 262 -35.39 8.10 5.98
N TRP A 263 -35.72 7.50 4.84
CA TRP A 263 -34.87 7.51 3.66
C TRP A 263 -35.06 8.80 2.86
N ALA A 264 -33.97 9.34 2.34
CA ALA A 264 -33.97 10.53 1.52
C ALA A 264 -33.16 10.33 0.24
N PHE A 265 -33.73 10.74 -0.89
CA PHE A 265 -33.03 10.79 -2.17
C PHE A 265 -32.37 12.16 -2.35
N ASP A 266 -31.04 12.23 -2.25
CA ASP A 266 -30.28 13.47 -2.49
C ASP A 266 -29.25 13.29 -3.62
N PRO A 267 -29.64 13.52 -4.89
CA PRO A 267 -28.69 13.51 -6.00
C PRO A 267 -27.73 14.71 -5.95
N GLY A 268 -28.02 15.73 -5.13
CA GLY A 268 -27.18 16.92 -4.98
C GLY A 268 -25.80 16.61 -4.40
N ILE A 269 -25.64 15.49 -3.69
CA ILE A 269 -24.33 14.98 -3.25
C ILE A 269 -23.35 14.89 -4.44
N LEU A 270 -23.87 14.57 -5.63
CA LEU A 270 -23.06 14.36 -6.83
C LEU A 270 -22.68 15.64 -7.58
N THR A 271 -23.44 16.72 -7.41
CA THR A 271 -23.33 17.92 -8.24
C THR A 271 -22.80 19.12 -7.47
N ARG A 272 -22.93 19.13 -6.14
CA ARG A 272 -22.43 20.21 -5.30
C ARG A 272 -20.90 20.28 -5.37
N PRO A 273 -20.29 21.49 -5.37
CA PRO A 273 -18.84 21.63 -5.32
C PRO A 273 -18.28 21.16 -3.96
N PRO A 274 -17.00 20.77 -3.89
CA PRO A 274 -16.34 20.53 -2.61
C PRO A 274 -16.33 21.80 -1.75
N THR A 275 -16.71 21.67 -0.49
CA THR A 275 -16.72 22.78 0.48
C THR A 275 -15.74 22.59 1.64
N SER A 276 -15.31 21.35 1.91
CA SER A 276 -14.30 21.02 2.92
C SER A 276 -13.68 19.64 2.64
N PHE A 277 -12.71 19.22 3.46
CA PHE A 277 -12.13 17.87 3.42
C PHE A 277 -13.12 16.75 3.81
N ILE A 278 -14.22 17.10 4.48
CA ILE A 278 -15.27 16.17 4.88
C ILE A 278 -16.38 16.17 3.82
N ASN A 279 -16.72 17.34 3.29
CA ASN A 279 -17.76 17.52 2.27
C ASN A 279 -17.12 17.72 0.89
N LEU A 280 -16.79 16.59 0.25
CA LEU A 280 -16.07 16.56 -1.03
C LEU A 280 -16.94 16.87 -2.26
N GLY A 281 -18.27 16.89 -2.14
CA GLY A 281 -19.18 17.14 -3.27
C GLY A 281 -18.90 16.20 -4.45
N TRP A 282 -18.92 16.72 -5.68
CA TRP A 282 -18.58 15.93 -6.88
C TRP A 282 -17.15 15.36 -6.87
N PHE A 283 -16.21 15.95 -6.10
CA PHE A 283 -14.85 15.42 -6.01
C PHE A 283 -14.81 14.06 -5.27
N PHE A 284 -15.86 13.75 -4.50
CA PHE A 284 -16.01 12.46 -3.83
C PHE A 284 -15.92 11.29 -4.80
N PHE A 285 -16.48 11.39 -6.01
CA PHE A 285 -16.35 10.36 -7.04
C PHE A 285 -14.91 10.08 -7.42
N ILE A 286 -14.11 11.12 -7.63
CA ILE A 286 -12.70 10.96 -7.96
C ILE A 286 -11.98 10.32 -6.78
N PHE A 287 -12.25 10.79 -5.57
CA PHE A 287 -11.60 10.29 -4.36
C PHE A 287 -11.91 8.81 -4.09
N MET A 288 -13.13 8.34 -4.38
CA MET A 288 -13.53 6.93 -4.20
C MET A 288 -12.86 5.95 -5.19
N LEU A 289 -12.15 6.43 -6.22
CA LEU A 289 -11.26 5.58 -7.03
C LEU A 289 -10.14 4.96 -6.19
N ILE A 290 -9.69 5.65 -5.14
CA ILE A 290 -8.61 5.19 -4.26
C ILE A 290 -8.97 3.82 -3.62
N PRO A 291 -10.02 3.72 -2.78
CA PRO A 291 -10.39 2.44 -2.19
C PRO A 291 -10.89 1.44 -3.25
N GLY A 292 -11.68 1.90 -4.24
CA GLY A 292 -12.25 1.03 -5.27
C GLY A 292 -11.21 0.30 -6.13
N ILE A 293 -10.02 0.88 -6.32
CA ILE A 293 -8.91 0.23 -7.02
C ILE A 293 -8.00 -0.48 -6.03
N TRP A 294 -7.45 0.23 -5.04
CA TRP A 294 -6.31 -0.28 -4.28
C TRP A 294 -6.68 -1.33 -3.26
N GLU A 295 -7.89 -1.28 -2.69
CA GLU A 295 -8.34 -2.35 -1.81
C GLU A 295 -8.63 -3.63 -2.61
N GLU A 296 -9.16 -3.52 -3.84
CA GLU A 296 -9.35 -4.69 -4.68
C GLU A 296 -8.02 -5.32 -5.12
N VAL A 297 -7.03 -4.49 -5.51
CA VAL A 297 -5.66 -4.96 -5.81
C VAL A 297 -5.07 -5.67 -4.58
N ALA A 298 -5.18 -5.06 -3.40
CA ALA A 298 -4.64 -5.60 -2.16
C ALA A 298 -5.30 -6.94 -1.79
N PHE A 299 -6.61 -6.93 -1.59
CA PHE A 299 -7.35 -8.04 -1.01
C PHE A 299 -7.61 -9.15 -2.03
N ARG A 300 -8.12 -8.83 -3.21
CA ARG A 300 -8.51 -9.83 -4.22
C ARG A 300 -7.32 -10.17 -5.10
N GLY A 301 -6.60 -9.15 -5.56
CA GLY A 301 -5.47 -9.32 -6.45
C GLY A 301 -4.31 -10.06 -5.79
N VAL A 302 -3.80 -9.56 -4.67
CA VAL A 302 -2.60 -10.12 -4.04
C VAL A 302 -2.93 -11.14 -2.94
N ILE A 303 -3.71 -10.73 -1.92
CA ILE A 303 -3.93 -11.56 -0.73
C ILE A 303 -4.74 -12.82 -1.07
N ALA A 304 -5.83 -12.73 -1.84
CA ALA A 304 -6.63 -13.91 -2.19
C ALA A 304 -5.83 -14.89 -3.05
N ASN A 305 -5.04 -14.42 -4.03
CA ASN A 305 -4.14 -15.28 -4.81
C ASN A 305 -3.08 -15.99 -3.95
N LEU A 306 -2.59 -15.33 -2.91
CA LEU A 306 -1.68 -15.96 -1.96
C LEU A 306 -2.41 -17.02 -1.12
N GLN A 307 -3.61 -16.71 -0.63
CA GLN A 307 -4.43 -17.62 0.17
C GLN A 307 -4.87 -18.86 -0.62
N LEU A 308 -5.16 -18.71 -1.93
CA LEU A 308 -5.55 -19.81 -2.83
C LEU A 308 -4.46 -20.89 -3.01
N LYS A 309 -3.21 -20.59 -2.64
CA LYS A 309 -2.13 -21.60 -2.65
C LYS A 309 -2.22 -22.60 -1.51
N LYS A 310 -2.95 -22.28 -0.44
CA LYS A 310 -3.03 -23.07 0.80
C LYS A 310 -4.45 -23.48 1.14
N TYR A 311 -5.44 -22.65 0.80
CA TYR A 311 -6.82 -22.81 1.23
C TYR A 311 -7.75 -23.08 0.06
N THR A 312 -8.87 -23.78 0.32
CA THR A 312 -9.92 -24.00 -0.68
C THR A 312 -10.55 -22.67 -1.11
N LYS A 313 -11.16 -22.62 -2.30
CA LYS A 313 -11.84 -21.42 -2.82
C LYS A 313 -12.85 -20.85 -1.80
N THR A 314 -13.66 -21.70 -1.19
CA THR A 314 -14.65 -21.30 -0.18
C THR A 314 -14.00 -20.68 1.06
N THR A 315 -12.93 -21.30 1.58
CA THR A 315 -12.19 -20.77 2.73
C THR A 315 -11.55 -19.43 2.39
N VAL A 316 -10.99 -19.27 1.19
CA VAL A 316 -10.45 -17.97 0.75
C VAL A 316 -11.53 -16.91 0.66
N ILE A 317 -12.69 -17.22 0.10
CA ILE A 317 -13.80 -16.27 -0.02
C ILE A 317 -14.22 -15.73 1.36
N ILE A 318 -14.40 -16.62 2.33
CA ILE A 318 -14.77 -16.24 3.69
C ILE A 318 -13.64 -15.47 4.38
N LEU A 319 -12.41 -16.02 4.37
CA LEU A 319 -11.27 -15.43 5.05
C LEU A 319 -10.91 -14.05 4.48
N ASN A 320 -10.92 -13.89 3.16
CA ASN A 320 -10.62 -12.64 2.49
C ASN A 320 -11.68 -11.57 2.80
N GLY A 321 -12.95 -11.95 2.77
CA GLY A 321 -14.05 -11.04 3.10
C GLY A 321 -14.02 -10.60 4.56
N VAL A 322 -13.81 -11.53 5.50
CA VAL A 322 -13.66 -11.19 6.92
C VAL A 322 -12.44 -10.29 7.15
N LEU A 323 -11.29 -10.61 6.55
CA LEU A 323 -10.08 -9.80 6.66
C LEU A 323 -10.28 -8.38 6.10
N PHE A 324 -11.03 -8.24 5.01
CA PHE A 324 -11.40 -6.96 4.41
C PHE A 324 -12.27 -6.13 5.37
N GLY A 325 -13.27 -6.73 6.02
CA GLY A 325 -14.05 -6.03 7.05
C GLY A 325 -13.18 -5.64 8.26
N LEU A 326 -12.38 -6.56 8.80
CA LEU A 326 -11.50 -6.29 9.94
C LEU A 326 -10.49 -5.17 9.67
N PHE A 327 -10.06 -4.99 8.42
CA PHE A 327 -9.19 -3.89 8.03
C PHE A 327 -9.80 -2.53 8.34
N HIS A 328 -11.12 -2.39 8.33
CA HIS A 328 -11.79 -1.11 8.61
C HIS A 328 -11.69 -0.68 10.07
N PHE A 329 -11.16 -1.52 10.98
CA PHE A 329 -10.80 -1.05 12.32
C PHE A 329 -9.74 0.05 12.32
N VAL A 330 -9.04 0.28 11.20
CA VAL A 330 -8.20 1.48 11.01
C VAL A 330 -9.01 2.78 11.16
N ASN A 331 -10.33 2.76 11.00
CA ASN A 331 -11.16 3.95 11.19
C ASN A 331 -11.47 4.24 12.67
N LEU A 332 -11.11 3.35 13.60
CA LEU A 332 -11.28 3.61 15.04
C LEU A 332 -10.48 4.82 15.52
N PHE A 333 -9.40 5.19 14.82
CA PHE A 333 -8.65 6.42 15.11
C PHE A 333 -9.49 7.70 14.91
N GLY A 334 -10.62 7.62 14.19
CA GLY A 334 -11.58 8.71 14.04
C GLY A 334 -12.57 8.85 15.21
N GLY A 335 -12.49 8.00 16.24
CA GLY A 335 -13.30 8.11 17.47
C GLY A 335 -14.75 7.60 17.35
N GLN A 336 -15.15 7.07 16.19
CA GLN A 336 -16.53 6.58 15.98
C GLN A 336 -16.64 5.06 16.17
N TYR A 337 -16.65 4.60 17.42
CA TYR A 337 -16.63 3.16 17.75
C TYR A 337 -17.82 2.39 17.16
N TYR A 338 -19.06 2.85 17.40
CA TYR A 338 -20.26 2.14 16.95
C TYR A 338 -20.36 2.06 15.42
N SER A 339 -20.20 3.17 14.70
CA SER A 339 -20.27 3.18 13.23
C SER A 339 -19.15 2.35 12.62
N THR A 340 -17.93 2.41 13.18
CA THR A 340 -16.80 1.58 12.73
C THR A 340 -17.07 0.09 12.97
N SER A 341 -17.65 -0.30 14.12
CA SER A 341 -18.03 -1.69 14.37
C SER A 341 -19.09 -2.19 13.38
N MET A 342 -20.09 -1.37 13.07
CA MET A 342 -21.07 -1.70 12.03
C MET A 342 -20.41 -1.82 10.65
N GLN A 343 -19.48 -0.92 10.33
CA GLN A 343 -18.68 -0.96 9.11
C GLN A 343 -17.91 -2.25 8.94
N VAL A 344 -17.22 -2.71 9.98
CA VAL A 344 -16.50 -3.98 9.94
C VAL A 344 -17.44 -5.14 9.57
N ILE A 345 -18.64 -5.19 10.15
CA ILE A 345 -19.61 -6.25 9.88
C ILE A 345 -20.12 -6.21 8.44
N TYR A 346 -20.65 -5.08 7.97
CA TYR A 346 -21.20 -5.02 6.62
C TYR A 346 -20.11 -5.08 5.55
N ALA A 347 -18.92 -4.52 5.81
CA ALA A 347 -17.78 -4.63 4.92
C ALA A 347 -17.29 -6.08 4.84
N SER A 348 -17.35 -6.87 5.93
CA SER A 348 -17.10 -8.31 5.84
C SER A 348 -18.08 -9.01 4.90
N CYS A 349 -19.39 -8.72 4.99
CA CYS A 349 -20.39 -9.29 4.08
C CYS A 349 -20.12 -8.92 2.61
N LEU A 350 -19.91 -7.63 2.33
CA LEU A 350 -19.60 -7.17 0.96
C LEU A 350 -18.26 -7.74 0.47
N GLY A 351 -17.26 -7.82 1.34
CA GLY A 351 -15.96 -8.43 1.05
C GLY A 351 -16.08 -9.91 0.68
N ILE A 352 -16.96 -10.67 1.32
CA ILE A 352 -17.27 -12.06 0.95
C ILE A 352 -17.88 -12.11 -0.46
N ALA A 353 -18.83 -11.22 -0.77
CA ALA A 353 -19.44 -11.16 -2.09
C ALA A 353 -18.43 -10.78 -3.18
N PHE A 354 -17.54 -9.83 -2.90
CA PHE A 354 -16.48 -9.40 -3.83
C PHE A 354 -15.39 -10.47 -4.01
N ALA A 355 -15.02 -11.19 -2.95
CA ALA A 355 -14.11 -12.33 -3.07
C ALA A 355 -14.76 -13.47 -3.89
N TYR A 356 -16.05 -13.75 -3.70
CA TYR A 356 -16.80 -14.70 -4.54
C TYR A 356 -16.81 -14.26 -6.01
N MET A 357 -17.13 -12.98 -6.25
CA MET A 357 -17.12 -12.36 -7.58
C MET A 357 -15.77 -12.57 -8.26
N TYR A 358 -14.68 -12.17 -7.59
CA TYR A 358 -13.32 -12.34 -8.09
C TYR A 358 -12.95 -13.80 -8.41
N VAL A 359 -13.22 -14.73 -7.49
CA VAL A 359 -12.90 -16.16 -7.68
C VAL A 359 -13.72 -16.79 -8.82
N LYS A 360 -14.93 -16.28 -9.08
CA LYS A 360 -15.78 -16.78 -10.19
C LYS A 360 -15.44 -16.16 -11.53
N THR A 361 -15.18 -14.86 -11.57
CA THR A 361 -14.92 -14.15 -12.82
C THR A 361 -13.47 -14.29 -13.28
N GLU A 362 -12.56 -14.68 -12.37
CA GLU A 362 -11.10 -14.67 -12.60
C GLU A 362 -10.65 -13.31 -13.13
N SER A 363 -11.23 -12.24 -12.58
CA SER A 363 -11.06 -10.85 -13.01
C SER A 363 -11.23 -9.89 -11.83
N LEU A 364 -10.33 -8.92 -11.69
CA LEU A 364 -10.50 -7.82 -10.73
C LEU A 364 -11.50 -6.76 -11.19
N LEU A 365 -11.68 -6.62 -12.50
CA LEU A 365 -12.49 -5.55 -13.07
C LEU A 365 -13.92 -5.45 -12.48
N PRO A 366 -14.71 -6.53 -12.38
CA PRO A 366 -16.08 -6.41 -11.87
C PRO A 366 -16.12 -6.00 -10.40
N SER A 367 -15.19 -6.46 -9.56
CA SER A 367 -15.17 -6.10 -8.14
C SER A 367 -14.67 -4.67 -7.93
N MET A 368 -13.71 -4.20 -8.73
CA MET A 368 -13.29 -2.79 -8.77
C MET A 368 -14.44 -1.85 -9.14
N ILE A 369 -15.19 -2.19 -10.19
CA ILE A 369 -16.35 -1.39 -10.60
C ILE A 369 -17.41 -1.40 -9.50
N ALA A 370 -17.76 -2.57 -8.97
CA ALA A 370 -18.76 -2.69 -7.92
C ALA A 370 -18.37 -1.87 -6.68
N HIS A 371 -17.16 -2.06 -6.17
CA HIS A 371 -16.69 -1.36 -4.98
C HIS A 371 -16.62 0.16 -5.20
N TYR A 372 -16.06 0.62 -6.32
CA TYR A 372 -16.05 2.03 -6.69
C TYR A 372 -17.47 2.63 -6.72
N LEU A 373 -18.42 1.95 -7.36
CA LEU A 373 -19.79 2.43 -7.50
C LEU A 373 -20.55 2.43 -6.17
N LEU A 374 -20.37 1.41 -5.32
CA LEU A 374 -20.97 1.38 -3.99
C LEU A 374 -20.43 2.52 -3.13
N ASN A 375 -19.13 2.78 -3.16
CA ASN A 375 -18.53 3.85 -2.37
C ASN A 375 -18.93 5.24 -2.88
N SER A 376 -19.01 5.44 -4.19
CA SER A 376 -19.29 6.75 -4.80
C SER A 376 -20.79 7.02 -4.99
N VAL A 377 -21.49 6.18 -5.76
CA VAL A 377 -22.91 6.36 -6.10
C VAL A 377 -23.83 5.80 -5.02
N GLY A 378 -23.41 4.73 -4.32
CA GLY A 378 -24.23 4.04 -3.33
C GLY A 378 -24.74 4.94 -2.20
N GLN A 379 -24.00 6.01 -1.86
CA GLN A 379 -24.38 7.00 -0.85
C GLN A 379 -25.75 7.65 -1.10
N ILE A 380 -26.15 7.81 -2.37
CA ILE A 380 -27.46 8.36 -2.75
C ILE A 380 -28.59 7.43 -2.31
N PHE A 381 -28.34 6.13 -2.35
CA PHE A 381 -29.33 5.10 -2.07
C PHE A 381 -29.29 4.65 -0.61
N SER A 382 -28.16 4.84 0.08
CA SER A 382 -27.99 4.50 1.49
C SER A 382 -28.23 5.67 2.47
N SER A 383 -28.74 6.81 1.98
CA SER A 383 -29.06 7.97 2.82
C SER A 383 -30.35 7.73 3.62
N ALA A 384 -30.20 7.25 4.85
CA ALA A 384 -31.31 7.01 5.78
C ALA A 384 -30.93 7.44 7.21
N THR A 385 -31.88 8.09 7.90
CA THR A 385 -31.75 8.43 9.32
C THR A 385 -32.63 7.54 10.18
N PHE A 386 -32.16 7.17 11.36
CA PHE A 386 -32.84 6.24 12.27
C PHE A 386 -33.10 6.89 13.62
N THR A 387 -34.28 6.63 14.20
CA THR A 387 -34.68 7.17 15.50
C THR A 387 -34.07 6.41 16.69
N ASN A 388 -33.56 5.20 16.44
CA ASN A 388 -33.00 4.33 17.47
C ASN A 388 -31.87 3.44 16.90
N ASN A 389 -31.00 2.97 17.79
CA ASN A 389 -29.83 2.16 17.44
C ASN A 389 -30.19 0.75 16.96
N VAL A 390 -31.37 0.22 17.30
CA VAL A 390 -31.79 -1.11 16.85
C VAL A 390 -32.04 -1.08 15.35
N ASN A 391 -32.81 -0.09 14.87
CA ASN A 391 -33.10 0.09 13.45
C ASN A 391 -31.84 0.40 12.65
N SER A 392 -30.93 1.25 13.14
CA SER A 392 -29.65 1.49 12.47
C SER A 392 -28.77 0.24 12.42
N THR A 393 -28.75 -0.57 13.48
CA THR A 393 -27.97 -1.83 13.52
C THR A 393 -28.53 -2.82 12.51
N ILE A 394 -29.85 -3.02 12.47
CA ILE A 394 -30.51 -3.91 11.50
C ILE A 394 -30.25 -3.41 10.08
N TYR A 395 -30.38 -2.10 9.84
CA TYR A 395 -30.09 -1.51 8.54
C TYR A 395 -28.65 -1.78 8.08
N SER A 396 -27.66 -1.52 8.94
CA SER A 396 -26.24 -1.76 8.61
C SER A 396 -25.95 -3.23 8.37
N ILE A 397 -26.38 -4.13 9.26
CA ILE A 397 -26.03 -5.55 9.14
C ILE A 397 -26.81 -6.22 8.01
N VAL A 398 -28.12 -5.99 7.94
CA VAL A 398 -29.01 -6.71 7.01
C VAL A 398 -29.14 -5.96 5.68
N GLY A 399 -29.45 -4.66 5.73
CA GLY A 399 -29.72 -3.83 4.56
C GLY A 399 -28.47 -3.50 3.73
N VAL A 400 -27.35 -3.20 4.38
CA VAL A 400 -26.06 -2.90 3.72
C VAL A 400 -25.18 -4.16 3.57
N GLY A 401 -25.24 -5.10 4.52
CA GLY A 401 -24.39 -6.29 4.55
C GLY A 401 -25.01 -7.54 3.93
N ILE A 402 -25.87 -8.24 4.68
CA ILE A 402 -26.30 -9.62 4.40
C ILE A 402 -27.12 -9.72 3.11
N ILE A 403 -28.16 -8.89 2.93
CA ILE A 403 -29.03 -8.98 1.75
C ILE A 403 -28.23 -8.69 0.48
N PRO A 404 -27.47 -7.58 0.36
CA PRO A 404 -26.64 -7.34 -0.81
C PRO A 404 -25.65 -8.49 -1.06
N MET A 405 -24.98 -9.00 -0.02
CA MET A 405 -24.06 -10.13 -0.17
C MET A 405 -24.72 -11.34 -0.83
N VAL A 406 -25.89 -11.76 -0.35
CA VAL A 406 -26.62 -12.91 -0.90
C VAL A 406 -27.07 -12.65 -2.33
N LEU A 407 -27.65 -11.47 -2.61
CA LEU A 407 -28.11 -11.10 -3.95
C LEU A 407 -26.96 -11.06 -4.95
N ILE A 408 -25.81 -10.47 -4.59
CA ILE A 408 -24.62 -10.39 -5.44
C ILE A 408 -24.07 -11.79 -5.73
N ILE A 409 -23.98 -12.67 -4.73
CA ILE A 409 -23.50 -14.04 -4.92
C ILE A 409 -24.41 -14.81 -5.89
N ILE A 410 -25.73 -14.71 -5.72
CA ILE A 410 -26.71 -15.33 -6.63
C ILE A 410 -26.55 -14.76 -8.04
N PHE A 411 -26.48 -13.44 -8.17
CA PHE A 411 -26.34 -12.75 -9.45
C PHE A 411 -25.07 -13.17 -10.21
N VAL A 412 -23.92 -13.21 -9.54
CA VAL A 412 -22.67 -13.70 -10.12
C VAL A 412 -22.79 -15.18 -10.52
N LYS A 413 -23.40 -16.02 -9.66
CA LYS A 413 -23.57 -17.45 -9.96
C LYS A 413 -24.43 -17.69 -11.20
N LEU A 414 -25.45 -16.87 -11.44
CA LEU A 414 -26.32 -16.96 -12.62
C LEU A 414 -25.60 -16.51 -13.90
N LEU A 415 -24.79 -15.45 -13.84
CA LEU A 415 -24.07 -14.92 -14.99
C LEU A 415 -22.78 -15.66 -15.32
N VAL A 416 -22.18 -16.32 -14.32
CA VAL A 416 -20.96 -17.12 -14.43
C VAL A 416 -21.25 -18.53 -13.92
N PRO A 417 -22.00 -19.34 -14.68
CA PRO A 417 -22.25 -20.73 -14.32
C PRO A 417 -20.92 -21.50 -14.27
N ASN A 418 -20.82 -22.46 -13.35
CA ASN A 418 -19.63 -23.30 -13.22
C ASN A 418 -19.27 -23.91 -14.57
N ARG A 419 -18.08 -23.62 -15.10
CA ARG A 419 -17.49 -24.47 -16.13
C ARG A 419 -17.21 -25.82 -15.48
N TYR A 420 -17.94 -26.84 -15.93
CA TYR A 420 -17.98 -28.26 -15.55
C TYR A 420 -16.85 -28.84 -14.66
N LEU A 421 -17.33 -29.64 -13.69
CA LEU A 421 -16.73 -30.79 -12.97
C LEU A 421 -15.46 -30.53 -12.15
N GLU A 422 -15.64 -30.57 -10.83
CA GLU A 422 -14.59 -30.85 -9.85
C GLU A 422 -13.87 -32.14 -10.25
N ILE A 423 -12.68 -32.01 -10.82
CA ILE A 423 -11.73 -33.13 -10.87
C ILE A 423 -11.34 -33.36 -9.39
N PRO A 424 -11.53 -34.56 -8.83
CA PRO A 424 -11.09 -34.85 -7.47
C PRO A 424 -9.59 -34.60 -7.38
N GLN A 425 -9.17 -33.76 -6.43
CA GLN A 425 -7.75 -33.70 -6.07
C GLN A 425 -7.42 -34.99 -5.34
N GLY A 426 -6.66 -35.86 -6.01
CA GLY A 426 -6.01 -37.03 -5.41
C GLY A 426 -4.77 -36.64 -4.61
#